data_AF-A0A9E5F0F1-F1
#
_entry.id   AF-A0A9E5F0F1-F1
#
_cell.length_a   1.000
_cell.length_b   1.000
_cell.length_c   1.000
_cell.angle_alpha   90.00
_cell.angle_beta   90.00
_cell.angle_gamma   90.00
#
_symmetry.space_group_name_H-M   'P 1'
#
loop_
_entity.id
_entity.type
_entity.pdbx_description
1 polymer ?
#
loop_
_entity_poly.entity_id
_entity_poly.type
_entity_poly.pdbx_seq_one_letter_code
_entity_poly.pdbx_strand_id
1 'polypeptide(L)'
;MKFPTVVFSFTVLSLSVFAQANQPSESRYKTFPESSVRRCSLTHSRKPTFNICLDGQASSADLERAHNWAARASLTWLRALKVVDEQVTRTVLFTCKDAHLTIHLRPGKGTSYASPGVTNIYLTRPYGTWTHELGHALAGLSDTYVGGTAGSCGNQPDSLMCWGAYGPRANPEEWSTLWQDDIQAIQANFRKVFAGELTSPSWAEGTDLEAPLDLKEPWPSRASEEVLIDSHQVEVLRGPASELDLSDDTESTDL
;
A
#
# COMPACT_ATOMS: atom_id res chain seq x y z
N MET A 1 47.13 -60.53 -6.26
CA MET A 1 46.71 -59.43 -7.16
C MET A 1 45.85 -58.48 -6.35
N LYS A 2 46.26 -57.21 -6.21
CA LYS A 2 45.53 -56.17 -5.45
C LYS A 2 44.90 -55.21 -6.47
N PHE A 3 43.59 -55.02 -6.41
CA PHE A 3 42.89 -53.99 -7.19
C PHE A 3 42.83 -52.68 -6.37
N PRO A 4 43.06 -51.50 -6.98
CA PRO A 4 42.92 -50.24 -6.28
C PRO A 4 41.44 -49.83 -6.24
N THR A 5 40.97 -49.45 -5.06
CA THR A 5 39.68 -48.78 -4.87
C THR A 5 39.86 -47.30 -5.22
N VAL A 6 39.15 -46.84 -6.25
CA VAL A 6 39.09 -45.42 -6.61
C VAL A 6 37.92 -44.78 -5.86
N VAL A 7 38.22 -43.83 -4.98
CA VAL A 7 37.22 -43.01 -4.28
C VAL A 7 36.98 -41.76 -5.12
N PHE A 8 35.77 -41.62 -5.69
CA PHE A 8 35.32 -40.38 -6.31
C PHE A 8 34.73 -39.45 -5.25
N SER A 9 35.41 -38.34 -4.98
CA SER A 9 34.88 -37.25 -4.16
C SER A 9 34.09 -36.31 -5.06
N PHE A 10 32.78 -36.25 -4.88
CA PHE A 10 31.92 -35.26 -5.55
C PHE A 10 31.87 -33.99 -4.71
N THR A 11 32.63 -32.98 -5.11
CA THR A 11 32.50 -31.62 -4.57
C THR A 11 31.29 -30.97 -5.26
N VAL A 12 30.17 -30.85 -4.54
CA VAL A 12 29.03 -30.07 -5.00
C VAL A 12 29.39 -28.59 -4.83
N LEU A 13 29.85 -27.97 -5.91
CA LEU A 13 29.97 -26.52 -6.01
C LEU A 13 28.56 -25.93 -6.06
N SER A 14 28.08 -25.48 -4.90
CA SER A 14 26.86 -24.67 -4.81
C SER A 14 27.16 -23.31 -5.45
N LEU A 15 26.85 -23.19 -6.74
CA LEU A 15 26.82 -21.92 -7.45
C LEU A 15 25.62 -21.13 -6.93
N SER A 16 25.87 -20.24 -5.98
CA SER A 16 24.94 -19.17 -5.63
C SER A 16 24.83 -18.25 -6.84
N VAL A 17 23.88 -18.55 -7.74
CA VAL A 17 23.42 -17.61 -8.76
C VAL A 17 22.71 -16.50 -8.00
N PHE A 18 23.44 -15.44 -7.68
CA PHE A 18 22.81 -14.16 -7.40
C PHE A 18 22.08 -13.76 -8.66
N ALA A 19 20.78 -14.05 -8.70
CA ALA A 19 19.89 -13.45 -9.67
C ALA A 19 20.03 -11.94 -9.46
N GLN A 20 20.77 -11.31 -10.38
CA GLN A 20 20.81 -9.87 -10.48
C GLN A 20 19.38 -9.48 -10.83
N ALA A 21 18.61 -9.08 -9.81
CA ALA A 21 17.23 -8.68 -9.98
C ALA A 21 17.23 -7.61 -11.07
N ASN A 22 16.63 -7.92 -12.21
CA ASN A 22 16.38 -6.95 -13.27
C ASN A 22 15.70 -5.76 -12.58
N GLN A 23 16.44 -4.66 -12.41
CA GLN A 23 15.87 -3.39 -12.01
C GLN A 23 14.75 -3.13 -13.04
N PRO A 24 13.49 -3.01 -12.62
CA PRO A 24 12.42 -2.68 -13.55
C PRO A 24 12.84 -1.41 -14.28
N SER A 25 12.70 -1.39 -15.61
CA SER A 25 12.98 -0.16 -16.36
C SER A 25 12.19 0.98 -15.72
N GLU A 26 12.85 2.10 -15.40
CA GLU A 26 12.23 3.27 -14.74
C GLU A 26 10.97 3.80 -15.46
N SER A 27 10.70 3.32 -16.68
CA SER A 27 9.51 3.63 -17.47
C SER A 27 8.25 2.83 -17.11
N ARG A 28 8.30 1.82 -16.24
CA ARG A 28 7.14 0.93 -16.01
C ARG A 28 6.13 1.51 -15.01
N TYR A 29 6.58 2.32 -14.06
CA TYR A 29 5.71 2.94 -13.06
C TYR A 29 6.26 4.32 -12.70
N LYS A 30 5.37 5.27 -12.42
CA LYS A 30 5.75 6.64 -12.05
C LYS A 30 5.87 6.74 -10.53
N THR A 31 7.07 7.07 -10.05
CA THR A 31 7.33 7.34 -8.63
C THR A 31 7.62 8.82 -8.44
N PHE A 32 7.32 9.34 -7.26
CA PHE A 32 7.83 10.66 -6.90
C PHE A 32 9.37 10.71 -6.92
N PRO A 33 9.97 11.90 -7.08
CA PRO A 33 11.41 12.08 -6.86
C PRO A 33 11.82 11.57 -5.47
N GLU A 34 13.04 11.06 -5.33
CA GLU A 34 13.52 10.45 -4.07
C GLU A 34 13.33 11.36 -2.84
N SER A 35 13.56 12.67 -3.01
CA SER A 35 13.35 13.68 -1.96
C SER A 35 11.89 13.78 -1.49
N SER A 36 10.93 13.51 -2.37
CA SER A 36 9.50 13.43 -2.04
C SER A 36 9.12 12.08 -1.45
N VAL A 37 9.70 10.98 -1.94
CA VAL A 37 9.53 9.64 -1.36
C VAL A 37 9.99 9.60 0.10
N ARG A 38 11.10 10.27 0.43
CA ARG A 38 11.57 10.40 1.84
C ARG A 38 10.62 11.19 2.75
N ARG A 39 9.67 11.93 2.19
CA ARG A 39 8.62 12.64 2.94
C ARG A 39 7.32 11.83 3.03
N CYS A 40 7.23 10.70 2.33
CA CYS A 40 6.08 9.82 2.39
C CYS A 40 6.15 8.92 3.62
N SER A 41 4.98 8.38 4.01
CA SER A 41 4.88 7.58 5.25
C SER A 41 5.64 6.26 5.19
N LEU A 42 6.07 5.75 4.02
CA LEU A 42 6.84 4.51 3.93
C LEU A 42 8.11 4.50 4.79
N THR A 43 8.68 5.66 5.09
CA THR A 43 9.88 5.78 5.94
C THR A 43 9.62 5.32 7.38
N HIS A 44 8.34 5.27 7.79
CA HIS A 44 7.90 4.82 9.10
C HIS A 44 7.45 3.36 9.13
N SER A 45 7.52 2.64 8.01
CA SER A 45 7.01 1.27 7.88
C SER A 45 7.71 0.24 8.77
N ARG A 46 8.95 0.51 9.23
CA ARG A 46 9.69 -0.34 10.20
C ARG A 46 9.48 0.05 11.67
N LYS A 47 8.67 1.07 11.97
CA LYS A 47 8.32 1.42 13.37
C LYS A 47 7.44 0.30 13.96
N PRO A 48 7.43 0.09 15.29
CA PRO A 48 6.60 -0.96 15.89
C PRO A 48 5.13 -0.86 15.51
N THR A 49 4.61 0.37 15.48
CA THR A 49 3.25 0.70 15.01
C THR A 49 3.34 1.70 13.86
N PHE A 50 2.42 1.59 12.91
CA PHE A 50 2.17 2.60 11.89
C PHE A 50 1.03 3.51 12.36
N ASN A 51 1.37 4.73 12.77
CA ASN A 51 0.43 5.66 13.38
C ASN A 51 -0.34 6.45 12.31
N ILE A 52 -1.68 6.39 12.37
CA ILE A 52 -2.57 7.12 11.46
C ILE A 52 -3.41 8.10 12.28
N CYS A 53 -3.42 9.36 11.89
CA CYS A 53 -4.36 10.36 12.40
C CYS A 53 -5.55 10.46 11.44
N LEU A 54 -6.76 10.25 11.97
CA LEU A 54 -8.00 10.68 11.30
C LEU A 54 -8.43 12.01 11.91
N ASP A 55 -8.65 13.01 11.07
CA ASP A 55 -9.18 14.32 11.47
C ASP A 55 -10.26 14.80 10.48
N GLY A 56 -10.96 15.87 10.84
CA GLY A 56 -12.05 16.42 10.01
C GLY A 56 -13.44 16.06 10.54
N GLN A 57 -14.37 15.70 9.65
CA GLN A 57 -15.79 15.51 9.98
C GLN A 57 -16.35 14.23 9.37
N ALA A 58 -17.10 13.45 10.16
CA ALA A 58 -17.75 12.22 9.70
C ALA A 58 -19.00 11.90 10.52
N SER A 59 -19.98 11.18 9.97
CA SER A 59 -20.99 10.51 10.80
C SER A 59 -20.36 9.35 11.59
N SER A 60 -21.03 8.83 12.63
CA SER A 60 -20.50 7.68 13.39
C SER A 60 -20.25 6.45 12.51
N ALA A 61 -21.18 6.15 11.60
CA ALA A 61 -21.04 5.01 10.69
C ALA A 61 -19.95 5.23 9.63
N ASP A 62 -19.79 6.47 9.16
CA ASP A 62 -18.70 6.81 8.24
C ASP A 62 -17.33 6.77 8.93
N LEU A 63 -17.25 7.16 10.21
CA LEU A 63 -16.02 7.07 11.00
C LEU A 63 -15.61 5.62 11.25
N GLU A 64 -16.55 4.73 11.55
CA GLU A 64 -16.27 3.29 11.66
C GLU A 64 -15.74 2.74 10.33
N ARG A 65 -16.40 3.08 9.22
CA ARG A 65 -15.96 2.70 7.87
C ARG A 65 -14.57 3.27 7.56
N ALA A 66 -14.30 4.52 7.92
CA ALA A 66 -13.01 5.18 7.73
C ALA A 66 -11.88 4.47 8.47
N HIS A 67 -12.08 4.07 9.73
CA HIS A 67 -11.09 3.27 10.46
C HIS A 67 -10.79 1.95 9.74
N ASN A 68 -11.82 1.21 9.36
CA ASN A 68 -11.65 -0.07 8.67
C ASN A 68 -10.91 0.08 7.34
N TRP A 69 -11.32 1.06 6.53
CA TRP A 69 -10.74 1.29 5.20
C TRP A 69 -9.33 1.85 5.26
N ALA A 70 -9.05 2.80 6.16
CA ALA A 70 -7.69 3.33 6.37
C ALA A 70 -6.73 2.23 6.84
N ALA A 71 -7.17 1.37 7.78
CA ALA A 71 -6.37 0.25 8.26
C ALA A 71 -6.09 -0.75 7.13
N ARG A 72 -7.14 -1.19 6.42
CA ARG A 72 -7.04 -2.17 5.33
C ARG A 72 -6.14 -1.67 4.20
N ALA A 73 -6.32 -0.43 3.75
CA ALA A 73 -5.49 0.17 2.70
C ALA A 73 -4.03 0.31 3.14
N SER A 74 -3.77 0.78 4.37
CA SER A 74 -2.40 0.90 4.88
C SER A 74 -1.72 -0.48 4.99
N LEU A 75 -2.41 -1.47 5.56
CA LEU A 75 -1.88 -2.83 5.70
C LEU A 75 -1.66 -3.50 4.34
N THR A 76 -2.49 -3.21 3.35
CA THR A 76 -2.30 -3.68 1.96
C THR A 76 -0.97 -3.18 1.39
N TRP A 77 -0.64 -1.90 1.54
CA TRP A 77 0.65 -1.36 1.12
C TRP A 77 1.83 -1.89 1.96
N LEU A 78 1.67 -1.96 3.28
CA LEU A 78 2.70 -2.52 4.17
C LEU A 78 2.95 -4.01 3.88
N ARG A 79 1.94 -4.76 3.45
CA ARG A 79 2.07 -6.17 3.03
C ARG A 79 3.00 -6.34 1.86
N ALA A 80 2.87 -5.50 0.84
CA ALA A 80 3.77 -5.49 -0.30
C ALA A 80 5.23 -5.22 0.09
N LEU A 81 5.47 -4.51 1.19
CA LEU A 81 6.81 -4.26 1.73
C LEU A 81 7.33 -5.40 2.60
N LYS A 82 6.46 -6.00 3.42
CA LYS A 82 6.83 -7.04 4.39
C LYS A 82 7.43 -8.29 3.74
N VAL A 83 7.03 -8.63 2.53
CA VAL A 83 7.65 -9.73 1.75
C VAL A 83 9.10 -9.45 1.38
N VAL A 84 9.49 -8.18 1.28
CA VAL A 84 10.87 -7.80 1.00
C VAL A 84 11.67 -7.71 2.30
N ASP A 85 11.00 -7.34 3.40
CA ASP A 85 11.64 -7.10 4.69
C ASP A 85 10.74 -7.42 5.89
N GLU A 86 11.17 -8.39 6.69
CA GLU A 86 10.47 -8.84 7.88
C GLU A 86 10.39 -7.79 9.00
N GLN A 87 11.11 -6.67 8.93
CA GLN A 87 11.03 -5.60 9.92
C GLN A 87 9.83 -4.67 9.72
N VAL A 88 9.15 -4.74 8.58
CA VAL A 88 7.96 -3.93 8.32
C VAL A 88 6.85 -4.27 9.33
N THR A 89 6.12 -3.28 9.83
CA THR A 89 5.06 -3.53 10.80
C THR A 89 3.81 -4.16 10.18
N ARG A 90 3.07 -4.87 11.03
CA ARG A 90 1.71 -5.40 10.75
C ARG A 90 0.67 -4.72 11.64
N THR A 91 1.05 -3.67 12.36
CA THR A 91 0.22 -3.01 13.36
C THR A 91 -0.05 -1.58 12.95
N VAL A 92 -1.33 -1.24 12.86
CA VAL A 92 -1.80 0.13 12.66
C VAL A 92 -2.35 0.66 13.98
N LEU A 93 -1.95 1.86 14.35
CA LEU A 93 -2.46 2.56 15.53
C LEU A 93 -3.14 3.86 15.09
N PHE A 94 -4.42 4.02 15.39
CA PHE A 94 -5.12 5.28 15.21
C PHE A 94 -4.83 6.21 16.38
N THR A 95 -4.03 7.23 16.11
CA THR A 95 -3.63 8.27 17.05
C THR A 95 -3.17 9.51 16.28
N CYS A 96 -3.49 10.70 16.81
CA CYS A 96 -3.00 11.97 16.25
C CYS A 96 -1.70 12.46 16.92
N LYS A 97 -1.15 11.68 17.84
CA LYS A 97 0.18 11.92 18.41
C LYS A 97 1.24 11.23 17.57
N ASP A 98 2.26 11.97 17.12
CA ASP A 98 3.36 11.44 16.31
C ASP A 98 2.85 10.63 15.11
N ALA A 99 1.85 11.19 14.40
CA ALA A 99 1.23 10.54 13.25
C ALA A 99 2.24 10.38 12.11
N HIS A 100 2.23 9.20 11.47
CA HIS A 100 3.04 8.91 10.29
C HIS A 100 2.28 9.20 8.99
N LEU A 101 0.95 9.10 9.05
CA LEU A 101 0.01 9.41 7.98
C LEU A 101 -1.16 10.19 8.58
N THR A 102 -1.56 11.29 7.95
CA THR A 102 -2.79 12.01 8.30
C THR A 102 -3.82 11.88 7.19
N ILE A 103 -5.06 11.56 7.57
CA ILE A 103 -6.20 11.42 6.66
C ILE A 103 -7.27 12.43 7.07
N HIS A 104 -7.43 13.46 6.24
CA HIS A 104 -8.47 14.47 6.37
C HIS A 104 -9.79 13.95 5.82
N LEU A 105 -10.74 13.65 6.71
CA LEU A 105 -12.08 13.19 6.38
C LEU A 105 -12.97 14.38 5.98
N ARG A 106 -13.47 14.34 4.74
CA ARG A 106 -14.38 15.34 4.19
C ARG A 106 -15.78 14.74 4.01
N PRO A 107 -16.83 15.30 4.64
CA PRO A 107 -18.19 14.87 4.39
C PRO A 107 -18.64 15.29 2.98
N GLY A 108 -19.58 14.55 2.41
CA GLY A 108 -20.15 14.85 1.09
C GLY A 108 -19.29 14.36 -0.08
N LYS A 109 -19.51 14.98 -1.25
CA LYS A 109 -18.89 14.61 -2.53
C LYS A 109 -17.75 15.55 -2.88
N GLY A 110 -16.76 15.03 -3.60
CA GLY A 110 -15.64 15.80 -4.11
C GLY A 110 -14.45 14.90 -4.43
N THR A 111 -13.44 15.47 -5.10
CA THR A 111 -12.24 14.74 -5.51
C THR A 111 -11.29 14.60 -4.33
N SER A 112 -10.94 13.35 -4.00
CA SER A 112 -9.88 13.06 -3.04
C SER A 112 -8.52 13.37 -3.67
N TYR A 113 -7.53 13.65 -2.83
CA TYR A 113 -6.16 13.90 -3.28
C TYR A 113 -5.17 13.67 -2.14
N ALA A 114 -3.92 13.45 -2.48
CA ALA A 114 -2.88 13.17 -1.51
C ALA A 114 -1.54 13.81 -1.86
N SER A 115 -0.79 14.09 -0.81
CA SER A 115 0.59 14.53 -0.84
C SER A 115 1.42 13.64 0.09
N PRO A 116 2.76 13.65 0.01
CA PRO A 116 3.60 12.84 0.90
C PRO A 116 3.19 12.97 2.39
N GLY A 117 2.75 11.86 3.00
CA GLY A 117 2.34 11.79 4.40
C GLY A 117 0.94 12.28 4.75
N VAL A 118 0.18 12.85 3.79
CA VAL A 118 -1.14 13.43 4.05
C VAL A 118 -2.10 13.15 2.91
N THR A 119 -3.32 12.71 3.22
CA THR A 119 -4.39 12.55 2.24
C THR A 119 -5.66 13.28 2.68
N ASN A 120 -6.40 13.82 1.71
CA ASN A 120 -7.76 14.32 1.88
C ASN A 120 -8.72 13.34 1.20
N ILE A 121 -9.66 12.78 1.95
CA ILE A 121 -10.59 11.78 1.44
C ILE A 121 -12.03 12.22 1.69
N TYR A 122 -12.83 12.25 0.63
CA TYR A 122 -14.27 12.40 0.73
C TYR A 122 -14.93 11.08 1.13
N LEU A 123 -15.77 11.09 2.17
CA LEU A 123 -16.36 9.88 2.78
C LEU A 123 -17.34 9.13 1.88
N THR A 124 -17.79 9.78 0.81
CA THR A 124 -18.60 9.16 -0.24
C THR A 124 -17.75 8.34 -1.21
N ARG A 125 -16.42 8.52 -1.25
CA ARG A 125 -15.57 7.81 -2.19
C ARG A 125 -15.40 6.34 -1.79
N PRO A 126 -15.41 5.41 -2.76
CA PRO A 126 -15.28 3.99 -2.49
C PRO A 126 -13.86 3.65 -2.02
N TYR A 127 -13.69 2.48 -1.39
CA TYR A 127 -12.42 2.03 -0.82
C TYR A 127 -11.25 2.02 -1.82
N GLY A 128 -11.48 1.78 -3.12
CA GLY A 128 -10.43 1.88 -4.15
C GLY A 128 -9.74 3.26 -4.15
N THR A 129 -10.50 4.35 -3.95
CA THR A 129 -9.95 5.70 -3.79
C THR A 129 -9.05 5.77 -2.56
N TRP A 130 -9.45 5.17 -1.43
CA TRP A 130 -8.64 5.19 -0.22
C TRP A 130 -7.29 4.52 -0.44
N THR A 131 -7.29 3.33 -1.06
CA THR A 131 -6.04 2.62 -1.35
C THR A 131 -5.18 3.39 -2.36
N HIS A 132 -5.78 4.03 -3.37
CA HIS A 132 -5.11 4.88 -4.35
C HIS A 132 -4.43 6.09 -3.70
N GLU A 133 -5.15 6.87 -2.90
CA GLU A 133 -4.60 8.05 -2.24
C GLU A 133 -3.48 7.69 -1.24
N LEU A 134 -3.60 6.54 -0.58
CA LEU A 134 -2.52 6.01 0.24
C LEU A 134 -1.32 5.57 -0.60
N GLY A 135 -1.51 5.20 -1.87
CA GLY A 135 -0.41 5.00 -2.82
C GLY A 135 0.45 6.26 -3.00
N HIS A 136 -0.17 7.44 -3.03
CA HIS A 136 0.57 8.70 -3.01
C HIS A 136 1.20 8.98 -1.65
N ALA A 137 0.38 9.05 -0.59
CA ALA A 137 0.82 9.54 0.72
C ALA A 137 1.79 8.60 1.43
N LEU A 138 1.54 7.29 1.37
CA LEU A 138 2.34 6.25 1.99
C LEU A 138 3.42 5.74 1.04
N ALA A 139 3.06 5.29 -0.16
CA ALA A 139 3.96 4.56 -1.05
C ALA A 139 4.84 5.45 -1.93
N GLY A 140 4.52 6.75 -2.05
CA GLY A 140 5.25 7.70 -2.88
C GLY A 140 5.12 7.44 -4.37
N LEU A 141 3.98 6.90 -4.80
CA LEU A 141 3.67 6.65 -6.19
C LEU A 141 2.96 7.85 -6.81
N SER A 142 3.10 8.03 -8.12
CA SER A 142 2.41 9.09 -8.87
C SER A 142 1.37 8.49 -9.79
N ASP A 143 0.42 9.31 -10.21
CA ASP A 143 -0.61 8.92 -11.15
C ASP A 143 -0.06 8.48 -12.49
N THR A 144 -0.56 7.34 -12.97
CA THR A 144 -0.15 6.72 -14.22
C THR A 144 -1.15 6.90 -15.34
N TYR A 145 -2.35 7.45 -15.08
CA TYR A 145 -3.32 7.76 -16.12
C TYR A 145 -2.83 8.82 -17.12
N VAL A 146 -3.46 8.84 -18.29
CA VAL A 146 -3.12 9.69 -19.45
C VAL A 146 -4.19 10.75 -19.63
N GLY A 147 -3.75 12.00 -19.77
CA GLY A 147 -4.64 13.14 -20.06
C GLY A 147 -5.35 13.73 -18.84
N GLY A 148 -4.87 13.44 -17.62
CA GLY A 148 -5.43 14.02 -16.39
C GLY A 148 -6.76 13.38 -15.95
N THR A 149 -7.10 12.19 -16.46
CA THR A 149 -8.36 11.52 -16.17
C THR A 149 -8.12 10.13 -15.62
N ALA A 150 -8.53 9.88 -14.37
CA ALA A 150 -8.46 8.57 -13.74
C ALA A 150 -9.20 7.51 -14.60
N GLY A 151 -8.64 6.30 -14.67
CA GLY A 151 -9.16 5.21 -15.52
C GLY A 151 -8.80 5.33 -17.01
N SER A 152 -8.23 6.45 -17.45
CA SER A 152 -7.70 6.60 -18.82
C SER A 152 -6.26 6.07 -18.89
N CYS A 153 -6.09 4.74 -18.88
CA CYS A 153 -4.75 4.13 -18.80
C CYS A 153 -3.99 4.06 -20.12
N GLY A 154 -4.67 4.19 -21.28
CA GLY A 154 -4.01 4.04 -22.58
C GLY A 154 -3.25 2.72 -22.69
N ASN A 155 -1.95 2.77 -22.97
CA ASN A 155 -1.05 1.61 -23.00
C ASN A 155 -0.25 1.42 -21.70
N GLN A 156 -0.60 2.13 -20.63
CA GLN A 156 0.07 2.01 -19.34
C GLN A 156 -0.28 0.67 -18.68
N PRO A 157 0.62 0.13 -17.84
CA PRO A 157 0.34 -1.08 -17.10
C PRO A 157 -0.90 -0.97 -16.20
N ASP A 158 -1.52 -2.11 -15.91
CA ASP A 158 -2.60 -2.21 -14.93
C ASP A 158 -2.08 -1.79 -13.54
N SER A 159 -2.54 -0.64 -13.05
CA SER A 159 -2.07 -0.02 -11.80
C SER A 159 -3.19 0.77 -11.13
N LEU A 160 -3.20 0.73 -9.79
CA LEU A 160 -4.14 1.44 -8.95
C LEU A 160 -3.93 2.92 -9.09
N MET A 161 -2.70 3.33 -9.37
CA MET A 161 -2.35 4.71 -9.69
C MET A 161 -2.86 5.16 -11.06
N CYS A 162 -3.39 4.26 -11.90
CA CYS A 162 -4.11 4.65 -13.10
C CYS A 162 -5.61 4.59 -12.90
N TRP A 163 -6.10 3.42 -12.52
CA TRP A 163 -7.53 3.14 -12.45
C TRP A 163 -8.18 3.79 -11.24
N GLY A 164 -7.44 4.06 -10.16
CA GLY A 164 -7.98 4.60 -8.93
C GLY A 164 -9.06 3.68 -8.35
N ALA A 165 -10.27 4.22 -8.20
CA ALA A 165 -11.47 3.46 -7.81
C ALA A 165 -12.21 2.80 -8.99
N TYR A 166 -11.72 2.97 -10.21
CA TYR A 166 -12.42 2.63 -11.44
C TYR A 166 -11.85 1.35 -12.07
N GLY A 167 -12.47 0.89 -13.16
CA GLY A 167 -11.95 -0.23 -13.94
C GLY A 167 -12.23 -1.63 -13.37
N PRO A 168 -11.51 -2.66 -13.83
CA PRO A 168 -11.87 -4.07 -13.63
C PRO A 168 -11.76 -4.56 -12.18
N ARG A 169 -11.14 -3.78 -11.29
CA ARG A 169 -10.98 -4.06 -9.85
C ARG A 169 -11.70 -3.04 -8.96
N ALA A 170 -12.64 -2.28 -9.51
CA ALA A 170 -13.39 -1.24 -8.82
C ALA A 170 -14.24 -1.75 -7.65
N ASN A 171 -14.59 -3.05 -7.60
CA ASN A 171 -15.39 -3.60 -6.51
C ASN A 171 -14.56 -3.70 -5.22
N PRO A 172 -14.84 -2.86 -4.20
CA PRO A 172 -14.01 -2.74 -3.01
C PRO A 172 -14.03 -3.94 -2.07
N GLU A 173 -15.09 -4.74 -2.13
CA GLU A 173 -15.23 -5.91 -1.26
C GLU A 173 -14.49 -7.13 -1.81
N GLU A 174 -14.25 -7.17 -3.13
CA GLU A 174 -13.70 -8.35 -3.80
C GLU A 174 -12.29 -8.13 -4.38
N TRP A 175 -11.94 -6.93 -4.87
CA TRP A 175 -10.80 -6.76 -5.77
C TRP A 175 -9.94 -5.50 -5.61
N SER A 176 -10.29 -4.52 -4.76
CA SER A 176 -9.50 -3.28 -4.64
C SER A 176 -8.18 -3.48 -3.89
N THR A 177 -7.25 -4.13 -4.58
CA THR A 177 -5.91 -4.51 -4.14
C THR A 177 -4.87 -3.93 -5.09
N LEU A 178 -3.61 -4.17 -4.77
CA LEU A 178 -2.49 -3.72 -5.58
C LEU A 178 -2.37 -4.60 -6.82
N TRP A 179 -2.12 -3.99 -7.97
CA TRP A 179 -1.61 -4.73 -9.11
C TRP A 179 -0.12 -5.01 -8.95
N GLN A 180 0.38 -5.94 -9.76
CA GLN A 180 1.79 -6.32 -9.77
C GLN A 180 2.74 -5.12 -9.98
N ASP A 181 2.33 -4.12 -10.76
CA ASP A 181 3.12 -2.91 -10.97
C ASP A 181 3.10 -1.96 -9.77
N ASP A 182 1.99 -1.85 -9.05
CA ASP A 182 1.92 -1.11 -7.77
C ASP A 182 2.86 -1.72 -6.73
N ILE A 183 2.86 -3.06 -6.63
CA ILE A 183 3.73 -3.84 -5.74
C ILE A 183 5.20 -3.61 -6.09
N GLN A 184 5.58 -3.70 -7.37
CA GLN A 184 6.96 -3.47 -7.78
C GLN A 184 7.40 -2.03 -7.52
N ALA A 185 6.51 -1.05 -7.76
CA ALA A 185 6.80 0.35 -7.56
C ALA A 185 7.05 0.70 -6.09
N ILE A 186 6.18 0.26 -5.17
CA ILE A 186 6.37 0.53 -3.75
C ILE A 186 7.64 -0.15 -3.22
N GLN A 187 7.92 -1.39 -3.65
CA GLN A 187 9.14 -2.09 -3.26
C GLN A 187 10.41 -1.41 -3.79
N ALA A 188 10.36 -0.83 -4.98
CA ALA A 188 11.46 -0.04 -5.52
C ALA A 188 11.69 1.23 -4.69
N ASN A 189 10.63 1.98 -4.35
CA ASN A 189 10.72 3.14 -3.46
C ASN A 189 11.26 2.76 -2.07
N PHE A 190 10.83 1.63 -1.53
CA PHE A 190 11.32 1.12 -0.26
C PHE A 190 12.82 0.83 -0.27
N ARG A 191 13.33 0.19 -1.33
CA ARG A 191 14.78 -0.06 -1.50
C ARG A 191 15.58 1.25 -1.65
N LYS A 192 15.01 2.30 -2.25
CA LYS A 192 15.65 3.63 -2.32
C LYS A 192 15.77 4.28 -0.93
N VAL A 193 14.74 4.13 -0.09
CA VAL A 193 14.72 4.69 1.26
C VAL A 193 15.63 3.91 2.22
N PHE A 194 15.57 2.59 2.17
CA PHE A 194 16.29 1.68 3.06
C PHE A 194 17.41 0.97 2.29
N ALA A 195 18.52 1.67 2.07
CA ALA A 195 19.68 1.19 1.30
C ALA A 195 20.55 0.11 2.03
N GLY A 196 19.99 -0.60 3.03
CA GLY A 196 20.68 -1.61 3.82
C GLY A 196 20.26 -3.05 3.47
N GLU A 197 20.81 -4.02 4.20
CA GLU A 197 20.38 -5.42 4.09
C GLU A 197 18.88 -5.51 4.46
N LEU A 198 18.08 -5.94 3.49
CA LEU A 198 16.67 -6.27 3.66
C LEU A 198 16.59 -7.76 3.97
N THR A 199 15.85 -8.12 5.02
CA THR A 199 15.70 -9.53 5.42
C THR A 199 14.33 -10.02 4.97
N SER A 200 14.25 -10.63 3.80
CA SER A 200 12.99 -11.20 3.34
C SER A 200 12.59 -12.38 4.24
N PRO A 201 11.32 -12.45 4.70
CA PRO A 201 10.87 -13.53 5.55
C PRO A 201 10.74 -14.83 4.75
N SER A 202 10.90 -15.97 5.44
CA SER A 202 10.86 -17.30 4.81
C SER A 202 9.51 -17.67 4.17
N TRP A 203 8.42 -16.98 4.54
CA TRP A 203 7.09 -17.19 3.98
C TRP A 203 6.80 -16.30 2.75
N ALA A 204 7.72 -15.41 2.36
CA ALA A 204 7.50 -14.50 1.23
C ALA A 204 7.27 -15.26 -0.09
N GLU A 205 7.89 -16.43 -0.26
CA GLU A 205 7.71 -17.28 -1.43
C GLU A 205 6.29 -17.88 -1.47
N GLY A 206 5.52 -17.56 -2.51
CA GLY A 206 4.17 -18.11 -2.74
C GLY A 206 3.03 -17.32 -2.11
N THR A 207 3.30 -16.17 -1.49
CA THR A 207 2.24 -15.26 -1.04
C THR A 207 1.65 -14.52 -2.25
N ASP A 208 0.35 -14.71 -2.50
CA ASP A 208 -0.39 -13.85 -3.43
C ASP A 208 -0.52 -12.46 -2.79
N LEU A 209 0.07 -11.44 -3.42
CA LEU A 209 0.03 -10.04 -2.95
C LEU A 209 -1.10 -9.23 -3.59
N GLU A 210 -1.75 -9.78 -4.61
CA GLU A 210 -2.90 -9.19 -5.29
C GLU A 210 -4.21 -9.62 -4.63
N ALA A 211 -4.22 -10.67 -3.79
CA ALA A 211 -5.40 -11.08 -3.04
C ALA A 211 -5.82 -10.05 -1.97
N PRO A 212 -7.14 -9.82 -1.78
CA PRO A 212 -7.65 -8.88 -0.79
C PRO A 212 -7.18 -9.24 0.62
N LEU A 213 -6.93 -8.20 1.40
CA LEU A 213 -6.58 -8.35 2.80
C LEU A 213 -7.88 -8.36 3.62
N ASP A 214 -8.17 -9.49 4.26
CA ASP A 214 -9.19 -9.57 5.31
C ASP A 214 -8.51 -9.29 6.66
N LEU A 215 -8.91 -8.19 7.31
CA LEU A 215 -8.42 -7.80 8.63
C LEU A 215 -8.73 -8.84 9.72
N LYS A 216 -9.62 -9.79 9.45
CA LYS A 216 -10.00 -10.89 10.34
C LYS A 216 -9.23 -12.18 10.07
N GLU A 217 -8.55 -12.29 8.93
CA GLU A 217 -7.76 -13.47 8.59
C GLU A 217 -6.26 -13.27 8.93
N PRO A 218 -5.64 -14.19 9.67
CA PRO A 218 -4.22 -14.10 9.96
C PRO A 218 -3.40 -14.32 8.70
N TRP A 219 -2.36 -13.50 8.50
CA TRP A 219 -1.34 -13.73 7.47
C TRP A 219 -0.75 -15.14 7.55
N PRO A 220 -0.17 -15.66 6.44
CA PRO A 220 0.63 -16.86 6.50
C PRO A 220 1.84 -16.63 7.43
N SER A 221 1.69 -17.13 8.66
CA SER A 221 2.60 -17.18 9.81
C SER A 221 2.50 -16.11 10.94
N ARG A 222 2.04 -16.65 12.08
CA ARG A 222 2.32 -16.46 13.52
C ARG A 222 2.11 -15.13 14.25
N ALA A 223 1.87 -14.00 13.60
CA ALA A 223 1.42 -12.79 14.30
C ALA A 223 0.21 -12.19 13.58
N SER A 224 -0.90 -12.04 14.30
CA SER A 224 -2.12 -11.38 13.84
C SER A 224 -1.83 -9.92 13.52
N GLU A 225 -2.51 -9.39 12.52
CA GLU A 225 -2.59 -7.94 12.35
C GLU A 225 -3.28 -7.34 13.56
N GLU A 226 -2.78 -6.19 14.02
CA GLU A 226 -3.38 -5.48 15.13
C GLU A 226 -3.78 -4.08 14.67
N VAL A 227 -5.07 -3.79 14.76
CA VAL A 227 -5.61 -2.45 14.56
C VAL A 227 -5.99 -1.93 15.93
N LEU A 228 -5.23 -0.94 16.39
CA LEU A 228 -5.40 -0.32 17.70
C LEU A 228 -6.02 1.06 17.52
N ILE A 229 -6.98 1.43 18.36
CA ILE A 229 -7.60 2.77 18.36
C ILE A 229 -7.33 3.42 19.71
N ASP A 230 -6.55 4.50 19.71
CA ASP A 230 -6.25 5.31 20.89
C ASP A 230 -7.00 6.64 20.83
N SER A 231 -6.83 7.40 19.75
CA SER A 231 -7.47 8.69 19.59
C SER A 231 -7.66 9.11 18.13
N HIS A 232 -8.65 9.97 17.88
CA HIS A 232 -8.88 10.66 16.62
C HIS A 232 -9.27 12.13 16.86
N GLN A 233 -9.16 12.98 15.85
CA GLN A 233 -9.57 14.40 15.89
C GLN A 233 -10.76 14.67 14.96
N VAL A 234 -11.65 13.69 14.82
CA VAL A 234 -12.86 13.79 13.99
C VAL A 234 -14.04 14.34 14.80
N GLU A 235 -14.68 15.39 14.28
CA GLU A 235 -16.00 15.83 14.72
C GLU A 235 -17.07 14.86 14.21
N VAL A 236 -17.83 14.27 15.14
CA VAL A 236 -18.84 13.25 14.82
C VAL A 236 -20.21 13.92 14.58
N LEU A 237 -20.65 13.90 13.32
CA LEU A 237 -21.93 14.41 12.87
C LEU A 237 -23.07 13.43 13.21
N ARG A 238 -24.26 13.96 13.54
CA ARG A 238 -25.47 13.14 13.71
C ARG A 238 -26.10 12.85 12.34
N GLY A 239 -26.28 11.59 11.99
CA GLY A 239 -26.94 11.19 10.74
C GLY A 239 -26.61 9.76 10.33
N PRO A 240 -27.25 9.25 9.25
CA PRO A 240 -26.89 7.96 8.67
C PRO A 240 -25.51 8.02 8.01
N ALA A 241 -24.98 6.85 7.63
CA ALA A 241 -23.82 6.76 6.76
C ALA A 241 -24.05 7.51 5.44
N SER A 242 -23.00 8.13 4.93
CA SER A 242 -23.00 8.71 3.59
C SER A 242 -23.12 7.60 2.53
N GLU A 243 -23.93 7.82 1.50
CA GLU A 243 -24.00 6.92 0.34
C GLU A 243 -22.70 6.99 -0.47
N LEU A 244 -22.25 5.85 -1.00
CA LEU A 244 -21.06 5.81 -1.84
C LEU A 244 -21.34 6.43 -3.20
N ASP A 245 -20.46 7.33 -3.62
CA ASP A 245 -20.43 7.91 -4.95
C ASP A 245 -19.52 7.07 -5.84
N LEU A 246 -20.15 6.28 -6.72
CA LEU A 246 -19.48 5.44 -7.71
C LEU A 246 -19.38 6.12 -9.08
N SER A 247 -19.72 7.41 -9.17
CA SER A 247 -19.56 8.15 -10.43
C SER A 247 -18.08 8.43 -10.71
N ASP A 248 -17.74 8.43 -12.00
CA ASP A 248 -16.38 8.68 -12.48
C ASP A 248 -15.93 10.11 -12.13
N ASP A 249 -14.73 10.25 -11.58
CA ASP A 249 -14.07 11.54 -11.40
C ASP A 249 -13.58 12.06 -12.75
N THR A 250 -14.35 12.97 -13.34
CA THR A 250 -13.97 13.62 -14.61
C THR A 250 -12.87 14.66 -14.44
N GLU A 251 -12.56 15.07 -13.20
CA GLU A 251 -11.57 16.11 -12.90
C GLU A 251 -10.77 15.76 -11.62
N SER A 252 -9.77 14.89 -11.78
CA SER A 252 -8.63 14.80 -10.85
C SER A 252 -7.55 15.74 -11.37
N THR A 253 -7.25 16.82 -10.64
CA THR A 253 -6.10 17.67 -10.95
C THR A 253 -4.86 17.05 -10.32
N ASP A 254 -3.97 16.52 -11.17
CA ASP A 254 -2.62 16.08 -10.82
C ASP A 254 -1.90 17.10 -9.90
N LEU A 255 -1.20 16.60 -8.87
CA LEU A 255 -0.19 17.36 -8.12
C LEU A 255 1.21 17.18 -8.72
#